data_AF-A0A2J5PWX9-F1
#
_entry.id   AF-A0A2J5PWX9-F1
#
_cell.length_a   1.000
_cell.length_b   1.000
_cell.length_c   1.000
_cell.angle_alpha   90.00
_cell.angle_beta   90.00
_cell.angle_gamma   90.00
#
_symmetry.space_group_name_H-M   'P 1'
#
loop_
_entity.id
_entity.type
_entity.pdbx_description
1 polymer ?
#
loop_
_entity_poly.entity_id
_entity_poly.type
_entity_poly.pdbx_seq_one_letter_code
_entity_poly.pdbx_strand_id
1 'polypeptide(L)'
;MNKLQRFESLGDNCEFAFFLRESGYDEGSLFRWTLIKNYHALLKLIESDFAGLYVYENLTPSWQDMVLDQQYDICFHTEMYSDNKNDSWVWRYSA
;
A
#
# COMPACT_ATOMS: atom_id res chain seq x y z
N MET A 1 19.57 17.40 2.09
CA MET A 1 18.99 16.04 2.08
C MET A 1 19.60 15.24 3.21
N ASN A 2 18.82 14.91 4.24
CA ASN A 2 19.27 14.06 5.35
C ASN A 2 19.60 12.65 4.80
N LYS A 3 20.53 11.92 5.42
CA LYS A 3 20.94 10.58 5.00
C LYS A 3 19.77 9.58 5.05
N LEU A 4 18.85 9.73 6.00
CA LEU A 4 17.73 8.78 6.19
C LEU A 4 16.75 8.74 5.01
N GLN A 5 16.46 9.89 4.38
CA GLN A 5 15.57 9.98 3.22
C GLN A 5 16.16 9.37 1.93
N ARG A 6 17.37 8.82 1.97
CA ARG A 6 18.03 8.19 0.81
C ARG A 6 17.81 6.68 0.75
N PHE A 7 17.07 6.13 1.71
CA PHE A 7 16.77 4.71 1.80
C PHE A 7 15.28 4.51 1.58
N GLU A 8 14.92 3.42 0.92
CA GLU A 8 13.55 2.94 0.80
C GLU A 8 13.57 1.42 1.03
N SER A 9 12.54 0.89 1.67
CA SER A 9 12.33 -0.57 1.74
C SER A 9 11.69 -1.04 0.44
N LEU A 10 11.96 -2.28 0.04
CA LEU A 10 11.32 -2.91 -1.11
C LEU A 10 10.35 -4.03 -0.72
N GLY A 11 10.35 -4.47 0.54
CA GLY A 11 9.50 -5.54 1.04
C GLY A 11 8.38 -5.03 1.95
N ASP A 12 8.55 -5.26 3.25
CA ASP A 12 7.69 -4.73 4.31
C ASP A 12 7.92 -3.22 4.42
N ASN A 13 7.29 -2.47 3.50
CA ASN A 13 7.57 -1.04 3.32
C ASN A 13 6.88 -0.16 4.37
N CYS A 14 5.87 -0.69 5.07
CA CYS A 14 5.13 0.03 6.09
C CYS A 14 6.01 0.31 7.32
N GLU A 15 6.82 -0.65 7.74
CA GLU A 15 7.68 -0.61 8.92
C GLU A 15 8.73 0.50 8.79
N PHE A 16 9.36 0.60 7.62
CA PHE A 16 10.32 1.66 7.36
C PHE A 16 9.64 3.02 7.21
N ALA A 17 8.43 3.07 6.61
CA ALA A 17 7.63 4.28 6.55
C ALA A 17 7.23 4.79 7.95
N PHE A 18 6.86 3.90 8.88
CA PHE A 18 6.61 4.26 10.28
C PHE A 18 7.86 4.86 10.94
N PHE A 19 9.02 4.23 10.79
CA PHE A 19 10.28 4.75 11.32
C PHE A 19 10.64 6.14 10.77
N LEU A 20 10.46 6.34 9.46
CA LEU A 20 10.68 7.63 8.82
C LEU A 20 9.71 8.70 9.34
N ARG A 21 8.42 8.36 9.50
CA ARG A 21 7.39 9.26 10.06
C ARG A 21 7.77 9.70 11.48
N GLU A 22 8.16 8.77 12.35
CA GLU A 22 8.62 9.07 13.70
C GLU A 22 9.88 9.96 13.71
N SER A 23 10.72 9.83 12.68
CA SER A 23 11.90 10.67 12.46
C SER A 23 11.60 12.03 11.82
N GLY A 24 10.31 12.37 11.63
CA GLY A 24 9.86 13.64 11.05
C GLY A 24 9.77 13.67 9.52
N TYR A 25 9.82 12.51 8.86
CA TYR A 25 9.76 12.36 7.40
C TYR A 25 8.50 11.58 6.99
N ASP A 26 7.46 12.28 6.55
CA ASP A 26 6.16 11.70 6.23
C ASP A 26 5.70 12.00 4.79
N GLU A 27 6.62 11.90 3.84
CA GLU A 27 6.29 12.08 2.43
C GLU A 27 5.71 10.77 1.87
N GLY A 28 4.64 10.88 1.08
CA GLY A 28 4.07 9.74 0.35
C GLY A 28 5.02 9.23 -0.74
N SER A 29 5.06 7.91 -0.93
CA SER A 29 5.89 7.24 -1.93
C SER A 29 5.30 5.86 -2.24
N LEU A 30 5.57 5.30 -3.42
CA LEU A 30 5.22 3.91 -3.73
C LEU A 30 5.90 2.91 -2.78
N PHE A 31 7.08 3.25 -2.27
CA PHE A 31 7.84 2.39 -1.35
C PHE A 31 7.62 2.76 0.11
N ARG A 32 6.53 3.49 0.39
CA ARG A 32 6.08 3.83 1.74
C ARG A 32 4.58 3.59 1.78
N TRP A 33 4.06 3.03 2.88
CA TRP A 33 2.62 2.79 3.02
C TRP A 33 2.00 1.79 2.03
N THR A 34 2.84 0.97 1.39
CA THR A 34 2.41 -0.12 0.52
C THR A 34 2.96 -1.45 1.02
N LEU A 35 2.30 -2.56 0.73
CA LEU A 35 2.90 -3.88 0.87
C LEU A 35 3.09 -4.49 -0.52
N ILE A 36 4.36 -4.73 -0.88
CA ILE A 36 4.74 -5.38 -2.14
C ILE A 36 4.99 -6.86 -1.82
N LYS A 37 3.99 -7.71 -2.08
CA LYS A 37 4.07 -9.16 -1.78
C LYS A 37 4.93 -9.92 -2.79
N ASN A 38 4.97 -9.43 -4.03
CA ASN A 38 5.66 -10.06 -5.14
C ASN A 38 6.37 -9.01 -6.00
N TYR A 39 7.69 -9.11 -6.14
CA TYR A 39 8.48 -8.15 -6.92
C TYR A 39 8.11 -8.13 -8.41
N HIS A 40 7.57 -9.21 -8.98
CA HIS A 40 7.09 -9.20 -10.37
C HIS A 40 5.89 -8.28 -10.56
N ALA A 41 5.09 -8.11 -9.51
CA ALA A 41 3.93 -7.23 -9.52
C ALA A 41 4.36 -5.76 -9.57
N LEU A 42 5.42 -5.41 -8.82
CA LEU A 42 6.09 -4.11 -8.92
C LEU A 42 6.69 -3.88 -10.32
N LEU A 43 7.39 -4.87 -10.88
CA LEU A 43 7.95 -4.76 -12.23
C LEU A 43 6.85 -4.49 -13.27
N LYS A 44 5.77 -5.26 -13.22
CA LYS A 44 4.60 -5.09 -14.09
C LYS A 44 3.98 -3.70 -13.97
N LEU A 45 3.91 -3.15 -12.76
CA LEU A 45 3.42 -1.79 -12.51
C LEU A 45 4.30 -0.71 -13.14
N ILE A 46 5.63 -0.87 -13.02
CA ILE A 46 6.59 0.08 -13.61
C ILE A 46 6.56 -0.03 -15.14
N GLU A 47 6.53 -1.25 -15.68
CA GLU A 47 6.45 -1.51 -17.13
C GLU A 47 5.17 -0.99 -17.77
N SER A 48 4.07 -0.93 -17.01
CA SER A 48 2.80 -0.37 -17.47
C SER A 48 2.69 1.14 -17.30
N ASP A 49 3.75 1.82 -16.85
CA ASP A 49 3.75 3.25 -16.53
C ASP A 49 2.60 3.62 -15.59
N PHE A 50 2.39 2.79 -14.55
CA PHE A 50 1.34 2.96 -13.54
C PHE A 50 -0.10 2.95 -14.09
N ALA A 51 -0.30 2.53 -15.34
CA ALA A 51 -1.62 2.56 -15.97
C ALA A 51 -2.61 1.63 -15.24
N GLY A 52 -3.75 2.17 -14.81
CA GLY A 52 -4.79 1.39 -14.11
C GLY A 52 -4.45 1.04 -12.66
N LEU A 53 -3.38 1.62 -12.09
CA LEU A 53 -3.11 1.49 -10.67
C LEU A 53 -4.22 2.17 -9.85
N TYR A 54 -4.66 1.49 -8.78
CA TYR A 54 -5.59 2.01 -7.79
C TYR A 54 -6.97 2.39 -8.38
N VAL A 55 -7.36 1.72 -9.46
CA VAL A 55 -8.71 1.83 -10.03
C VAL A 55 -9.69 1.18 -9.06
N TYR A 56 -10.74 1.91 -8.66
CA TYR A 56 -11.68 1.52 -7.60
C TYR A 56 -12.26 0.12 -7.80
N GLU A 57 -12.61 -0.23 -9.03
CA GLU A 57 -13.20 -1.52 -9.40
C GLU A 57 -12.24 -2.71 -9.17
N ASN A 58 -10.94 -2.45 -9.12
CA ASN A 58 -9.90 -3.45 -8.86
C ASN A 58 -9.50 -3.52 -7.38
N LEU A 59 -10.05 -2.65 -6.52
CA LEU A 59 -9.72 -2.61 -5.11
C LEU A 59 -10.57 -3.60 -4.32
N THR A 60 -9.92 -4.37 -3.45
CA THR A 60 -10.59 -5.24 -2.49
C THR A 60 -10.09 -5.02 -1.07
N PRO A 61 -10.95 -5.16 -0.05
CA PRO A 61 -10.53 -5.15 1.35
C PRO A 61 -9.40 -6.13 1.65
N SER A 62 -8.39 -5.73 2.44
CA SER A 62 -7.30 -6.63 2.85
C SER A 62 -6.95 -6.56 4.33
N TRP A 63 -6.94 -5.37 4.94
CA TRP A 63 -6.85 -5.15 6.38
C TRP A 63 -7.74 -3.96 6.77
N GLN A 64 -7.79 -3.64 8.07
CA GLN A 64 -8.67 -2.60 8.60
C GLN A 64 -8.53 -1.27 7.84
N ASP A 65 -7.32 -0.88 7.49
CA ASP A 65 -6.97 0.37 6.83
C ASP A 65 -6.14 0.12 5.55
N MET A 66 -6.27 -1.07 4.96
CA MET A 66 -5.58 -1.40 3.71
C MET A 66 -6.51 -2.03 2.67
N VAL A 67 -6.16 -1.76 1.42
CA VAL A 67 -6.80 -2.34 0.24
C VAL A 67 -5.77 -3.03 -0.63
N LEU A 68 -6.19 -4.10 -1.29
CA LEU A 68 -5.42 -4.79 -2.32
C LEU A 68 -5.88 -4.29 -3.70
N ASP A 69 -4.94 -3.76 -4.48
CA ASP A 69 -5.11 -3.63 -5.92
C ASP A 69 -4.91 -5.01 -6.56
N GLN A 70 -5.99 -5.58 -7.12
CA GLN A 70 -5.96 -6.92 -7.70
C GLN A 70 -5.21 -7.00 -9.03
N GLN A 71 -5.08 -5.89 -9.77
CA GLN A 71 -4.41 -5.87 -11.08
C GLN A 71 -2.90 -6.01 -10.92
N TYR A 72 -2.35 -5.37 -9.89
CA TYR A 72 -0.93 -5.33 -9.60
C TYR A 72 -0.52 -6.09 -8.33
N ASP A 73 -1.44 -6.69 -7.58
CA ASP A 73 -1.14 -7.42 -6.34
C ASP A 73 -0.30 -6.62 -5.33
N ILE A 74 -0.62 -5.33 -5.18
CA ILE A 74 0.01 -4.42 -4.23
C ILE A 74 -1.06 -3.96 -3.24
N CYS A 75 -0.74 -3.99 -1.95
CA CYS A 75 -1.62 -3.41 -0.94
C CYS A 75 -1.21 -1.97 -0.61
N PHE A 76 -2.20 -1.14 -0.28
CA PHE A 76 -2.03 0.27 0.04
C PHE A 76 -2.75 0.58 1.35
N HIS A 77 -2.15 1.39 2.21
CA HIS A 77 -2.91 2.04 3.28
C HIS A 77 -3.91 3.04 2.70
N THR A 78 -5.10 3.11 3.31
CA THR A 78 -6.20 3.94 2.84
C THR A 78 -7.16 4.25 3.98
N GLU A 79 -7.93 5.31 3.81
CA GLU A 79 -9.06 5.65 4.68
C GLU A 79 -10.34 4.89 4.29
N MET A 80 -10.29 4.05 3.25
CA MET A 80 -11.35 3.11 2.91
C MET A 80 -11.33 1.91 3.87
N TYR A 81 -11.85 2.12 5.07
CA TYR A 81 -11.77 1.13 6.14
C TYR A 81 -12.55 -0.16 5.83
N SER A 82 -12.09 -1.25 6.42
CA SER A 82 -12.69 -2.58 6.32
C SER A 82 -12.83 -3.25 7.69
N ASP A 83 -13.79 -4.16 7.80
CA ASP A 83 -14.00 -5.01 8.98
C ASP A 83 -13.71 -6.47 8.64
N ASN A 84 -13.10 -7.20 9.58
CA ASN A 84 -12.97 -8.65 9.47
C ASN A 84 -14.25 -9.31 10.01
N LYS A 85 -14.97 -10.03 9.15
CA LYS A 85 -16.16 -10.80 9.49
C LYS A 85 -15.99 -12.23 9.00
N ASN A 86 -15.95 -13.19 9.92
CA ASN A 86 -15.79 -14.62 9.60
C ASN A 86 -14.60 -14.89 8.66
N ASP A 87 -13.42 -14.42 9.03
CA ASP A 87 -12.16 -14.56 8.26
C ASP A 87 -12.17 -13.92 6.87
N SER A 88 -13.12 -13.02 6.60
CA SER A 88 -13.23 -12.26 5.35
C SER A 88 -13.24 -10.75 5.64
N TRP A 89 -12.47 -9.99 4.86
CA TRP A 89 -12.48 -8.54 4.93
C TRP A 89 -13.61 -7.97 4.07
N VAL A 90 -14.42 -7.10 4.66
CA VAL A 90 -15.52 -6.43 3.98
C VAL A 90 -15.43 -4.92 4.19
N TRP A 91 -15.85 -4.15 3.19
CA TRP A 91 -15.89 -2.69 3.31
C TRP A 91 -16.72 -2.25 4.52
N ARG A 92 -16.18 -1.31 5.28
CA ARG A 92 -16.92 -0.59 6.31
C ARG A 92 -17.67 0.55 5.64
N TYR A 93 -18.91 0.30 5.26
CA TYR A 93 -19.81 1.37 4.84
C TYR A 93 -20.19 2.19 6.07
N SER A 94 -19.77 3.46 6.13
CA SER A 94 -20.32 4.40 7.10
C SER A 94 -21.78 4.67 6.73
N ALA A 95 -22.70 4.44 7.67
CA ALA A 95 -24.10 4.85 7.58
C ALA A 95 -24.25 6.38 7.66
#